data_AF-A0ABD4KUD5-F1
#
_entry.id   AF-A0ABD4KUD5-F1
#
_cell.length_a   1.000
_cell.length_b   1.000
_cell.length_c   1.000
_cell.angle_alpha   90.00
_cell.angle_beta   90.00
_cell.angle_gamma   90.00
#
_symmetry.space_group_name_H-M   'P 1'
#
loop_
_entity.id
_entity.type
_entity.pdbx_description
1 polymer ?
#
loop_
_entity_poly.entity_id
_entity_poly.type
_entity_poly.pdbx_seq_one_letter_code
_entity_poly.pdbx_strand_id
1 'polypeptide(L)'
;MKKNTILCTAVLSVIALNGLLNSQILLAAEPTIQSGENTYLDFRKETIYFVFLDRFSDGDPNNNTGKNAETYNPNNLKKYIGGDIK
;
A
#
# COMPACT_ATOMS: atom_id res chain seq x y z
N MET A 1 43.94 -48.77 -19.30
CA MET A 1 42.50 -48.54 -19.02
C MET A 1 42.30 -47.61 -17.81
N LYS A 2 42.85 -46.38 -17.81
CA LYS A 2 42.74 -45.46 -16.64
C LYS A 2 42.49 -43.98 -17.00
N LYS A 3 42.53 -43.59 -18.28
CA LYS A 3 42.39 -42.19 -18.71
C LYS A 3 40.94 -41.79 -19.00
N ASN A 4 40.09 -42.74 -19.42
CA ASN A 4 38.70 -42.46 -19.78
C ASN A 4 37.75 -42.42 -18.56
N THR A 5 38.18 -42.94 -17.41
CA THR A 5 37.38 -42.96 -16.17
C THR A 5 37.45 -41.64 -15.39
N ILE A 6 38.49 -40.83 -15.61
CA ILE A 6 38.72 -39.56 -14.89
C ILE A 6 37.93 -38.41 -15.53
N LEU A 7 37.63 -38.50 -16.83
CA LEU A 7 36.91 -37.46 -17.55
C LEU A 7 35.41 -37.42 -17.15
N CYS A 8 34.79 -38.58 -16.92
CA CYS A 8 33.37 -38.65 -16.55
C CYS A 8 33.10 -38.14 -15.12
N THR A 9 34.01 -38.36 -14.17
CA THR A 9 33.81 -37.92 -12.78
C THR A 9 33.91 -36.39 -12.63
N ALA A 10 34.74 -35.72 -13.44
CA ALA A 10 34.85 -34.27 -13.45
C ALA A 10 33.64 -33.57 -14.11
N VAL A 11 33.02 -34.18 -15.11
CA VAL A 11 31.84 -33.61 -15.78
C VAL A 11 30.59 -33.74 -14.91
N LEU A 12 30.42 -34.86 -14.19
CA LEU A 12 29.27 -35.02 -13.28
C LEU A 12 29.32 -34.07 -12.06
N SER A 13 30.50 -33.73 -11.54
CA SER A 13 30.61 -32.82 -10.39
C SER A 13 30.33 -31.35 -10.74
N VAL A 14 30.66 -30.91 -11.96
CA VAL A 14 30.37 -29.55 -12.44
C VAL A 14 28.87 -29.35 -12.70
N ILE A 15 28.16 -30.39 -13.15
CA ILE A 15 26.69 -30.35 -13.34
C ILE A 15 25.98 -30.29 -11.98
N ALA A 16 26.43 -31.04 -10.99
CA ALA A 16 25.85 -31.04 -9.64
C ALA A 16 26.01 -29.68 -8.93
N LEU A 17 27.14 -28.99 -9.15
CA LEU A 17 27.39 -27.68 -8.52
C LEU A 17 26.58 -26.54 -9.18
N ASN A 18 26.40 -26.57 -10.50
CA ASN A 18 25.56 -25.60 -11.22
C ASN A 18 24.05 -25.82 -11.02
N GLY A 19 23.61 -27.05 -10.75
CA GLY A 19 22.21 -27.34 -10.39
C GLY A 19 21.85 -26.88 -8.97
N LEU A 20 22.80 -26.92 -8.05
CA LEU A 20 22.56 -26.52 -6.65
C LEU A 20 22.55 -25.00 -6.47
N LEU A 21 23.35 -24.26 -7.26
CA LEU A 21 23.43 -22.79 -7.19
C LEU A 21 22.25 -22.05 -7.85
N ASN A 22 21.45 -22.74 -8.69
CA ASN A 22 20.29 -22.15 -9.36
C ASN A 22 18.95 -22.40 -8.65
N SER A 23 18.93 -23.08 -7.50
CA SER A 23 17.66 -23.56 -6.91
C SER A 23 17.14 -22.77 -5.71
N GLN A 24 17.83 -21.74 -5.22
CA GLN A 24 17.35 -20.87 -4.13
C GLN A 24 17.97 -19.49 -4.36
N ILE A 25 17.27 -18.43 -4.77
CA ILE A 25 16.26 -17.69 -4.02
C ILE A 25 15.20 -17.17 -5.01
N LEU A 26 14.07 -17.86 -5.11
CA LEU A 26 12.79 -17.21 -5.41
C LEU A 26 12.05 -17.19 -4.08
N LEU A 27 12.38 -16.17 -3.29
CA LEU A 27 11.69 -15.83 -2.06
C LEU A 27 10.25 -15.50 -2.45
N ALA A 28 9.35 -16.46 -2.21
CA ALA A 28 7.90 -16.34 -2.19
C ALA A 28 7.35 -15.13 -2.98
N ALA A 29 7.34 -15.22 -4.31
CA ALA A 29 6.30 -14.51 -5.05
C ALA A 29 4.99 -15.25 -4.71
N GLU A 30 4.34 -14.84 -3.63
CA GLU A 30 2.96 -15.24 -3.40
C GLU A 30 2.18 -14.86 -4.67
N PRO A 31 1.51 -15.80 -5.35
CA PRO A 31 0.55 -15.40 -6.35
C PRO A 31 -0.54 -14.67 -5.57
N THR A 32 -0.54 -13.35 -5.59
CA THR A 32 -1.68 -12.57 -5.12
C THR A 32 -2.79 -12.68 -6.16
N ILE A 33 -3.24 -13.91 -6.42
CA ILE A 33 -4.57 -14.15 -6.96
C ILE A 33 -5.49 -14.00 -5.75
N GLN A 34 -5.83 -12.76 -5.41
CA GLN A 34 -6.90 -12.48 -4.46
C GLN A 34 -8.23 -12.57 -5.24
N SER A 35 -8.54 -13.77 -5.74
CA SER A 35 -9.85 -14.10 -6.33
C SER A 35 -10.80 -14.58 -5.25
N GLY A 36 -11.07 -13.69 -4.30
CA GLY A 36 -12.12 -13.83 -3.30
C GLY A 36 -12.58 -12.42 -3.00
N GLU A 37 -13.86 -12.15 -3.26
CA GLU A 37 -14.60 -10.93 -2.93
C GLU A 37 -14.38 -10.54 -1.45
N ASN A 38 -13.24 -9.91 -1.14
CA ASN A 38 -13.07 -9.16 0.09
C ASN A 38 -13.77 -7.84 -0.15
N THR A 39 -15.05 -7.79 0.23
CA THR A 39 -15.89 -6.59 0.15
C THR A 39 -15.44 -5.47 1.11
N TYR A 40 -14.37 -5.69 1.88
CA TYR A 40 -13.83 -4.74 2.83
C TYR A 40 -12.47 -4.22 2.36
N LEU A 41 -12.29 -2.90 2.50
CA LEU A 41 -11.02 -2.22 2.30
C LEU A 41 -10.06 -2.55 3.45
N ASP A 42 -8.80 -2.88 3.13
CA ASP A 42 -7.74 -3.15 4.11
C ASP A 42 -6.88 -1.88 4.33
N PHE A 43 -6.96 -1.31 5.54
CA PHE A 43 -6.27 -0.06 5.90
C PHE A 43 -4.96 -0.28 6.68
N ARG A 44 -4.48 -1.52 6.86
CA ARG A 44 -3.31 -1.81 7.72
C ARG A 44 -2.00 -1.16 7.27
N LYS A 45 -1.90 -0.74 6.00
CA LYS A 45 -0.72 -0.06 5.43
C LYS A 45 -0.92 1.45 5.22
N GLU A 46 -2.08 1.98 5.59
CA GLU A 46 -2.44 3.38 5.37
C GLU A 46 -2.17 4.24 6.62
N THR A 47 -1.93 5.53 6.41
CA THR A 47 -1.88 6.52 7.50
C THR A 47 -3.17 7.32 7.52
N ILE A 48 -3.93 7.22 8.62
CA ILE A 48 -5.23 7.86 8.76
C ILE A 48 -5.07 9.23 9.41
N TYR A 49 -5.57 10.27 8.74
CA TYR A 49 -5.68 11.62 9.28
C TYR A 49 -7.12 11.90 9.70
N PHE A 50 -7.31 12.26 10.96
CA PHE A 50 -8.61 12.73 11.46
C PHE A 50 -8.70 14.24 11.28
N VAL A 51 -9.69 14.69 10.51
CA VAL A 51 -9.90 16.09 10.20
C VAL A 51 -11.29 16.51 10.64
N PHE A 52 -11.35 17.61 11.39
CA PHE A 52 -12.60 18.33 11.63
C PHE A 52 -12.78 19.33 10.49
N LEU A 53 -13.62 19.00 9.50
CA LEU A 53 -13.75 19.77 8.26
C LEU A 53 -13.92 21.28 8.53
N ASP A 54 -14.90 21.64 9.35
CA ASP A 54 -15.20 23.04 9.72
C ASP A 54 -13.97 23.80 10.26
N ARG A 55 -12.97 23.09 10.82
CA ARG A 55 -11.78 23.68 11.46
C ARG A 55 -10.48 23.49 10.68
N PHE A 56 -10.57 23.03 9.43
CA PHE A 56 -9.41 22.69 8.64
C PHE A 56 -9.11 23.74 7.57
N SER A 57 -9.98 23.88 6.58
CA SER A 57 -9.81 24.81 5.46
C SER A 57 -11.16 25.18 4.87
N ASP A 58 -11.39 26.47 4.62
CA ASP A 58 -12.54 27.00 3.88
C ASP A 58 -12.17 27.06 2.39
N GLY A 59 -12.63 26.07 1.62
CA GLY A 59 -12.39 25.96 0.18
C GLY A 59 -13.46 26.66 -0.68
N ASP A 60 -14.64 26.94 -0.12
CA ASP A 60 -15.72 27.67 -0.79
C ASP A 60 -16.48 28.63 0.14
N PRO A 61 -16.01 29.88 0.25
CA PRO A 61 -16.65 30.86 1.12
C PRO A 61 -18.13 31.16 0.77
N ASN A 62 -18.58 30.80 -0.43
CA ASN A 62 -19.97 30.99 -0.86
C ASN A 62 -20.95 30.04 -0.16
N ASN A 63 -20.46 28.95 0.45
CA ASN A 63 -21.30 27.98 1.15
C ASN A 63 -21.36 28.20 2.68
N ASN A 64 -20.54 29.11 3.21
CA ASN A 64 -20.30 29.29 4.65
C ASN A 64 -21.58 29.49 5.48
N THR A 65 -22.54 30.25 4.98
CA THR A 65 -23.80 30.51 5.68
C THR A 65 -24.78 29.36 5.58
N GLY A 66 -24.56 28.42 4.66
CA GLY A 66 -25.43 27.29 4.39
C GLY A 66 -26.89 27.71 4.19
N LYS A 67 -27.81 26.86 4.66
CA LYS A 67 -29.26 27.15 4.65
C LYS A 67 -29.71 28.06 5.80
N ASN A 68 -28.95 28.10 6.90
CA ASN A 68 -29.29 28.90 8.08
C ASN A 68 -28.10 29.80 8.44
N ALA A 69 -28.16 31.06 8.00
CA ALA A 69 -27.07 32.01 8.21
C ALA A 69 -26.75 32.27 9.70
N GLU A 70 -27.70 32.04 10.61
CA GLU A 70 -27.46 32.23 12.04
C GLU A 70 -26.45 31.23 12.62
N THR A 71 -26.18 30.11 11.94
CA THR A 71 -25.24 29.09 12.44
C THR A 71 -23.78 29.39 12.10
N TYR A 72 -23.52 30.37 11.23
CA TYR A 72 -22.17 30.78 10.83
C TYR A 72 -21.68 31.98 11.63
N ASN A 73 -20.47 31.88 12.21
CA ASN A 73 -19.73 33.02 12.74
C ASN A 73 -18.26 32.62 12.91
N PRO A 74 -17.34 33.13 12.08
CA PRO A 74 -15.93 32.74 12.13
C PRO A 74 -15.23 33.19 13.42
N ASN A 75 -15.83 34.13 14.17
CA ASN A 75 -15.32 34.62 15.45
C ASN A 75 -15.94 33.91 16.67
N ASN A 76 -16.84 32.93 16.46
CA ASN A 76 -17.43 32.15 17.55
C ASN A 76 -17.12 30.66 17.36
N LEU A 77 -16.22 30.12 18.19
CA LEU A 77 -15.76 28.72 18.12
C LEU A 77 -16.86 27.68 18.39
N LYS A 78 -18.06 28.09 18.81
CA LYS A 78 -19.24 27.20 18.96
C LYS A 78 -20.14 27.18 17.72
N LYS A 79 -19.82 27.96 16.69
CA LYS A 79 -20.52 28.03 15.41
C LYS A 79 -19.69 27.41 14.29
N TYR A 80 -20.29 27.28 13.12
CA TYR A 80 -19.55 26.97 11.89
C TYR A 80 -18.64 28.15 11.55
N ILE A 81 -17.41 27.86 11.14
CA ILE A 81 -16.41 28.86 10.76
C ILE A 81 -16.04 28.77 9.28
N GLY A 82 -16.52 27.75 8.57
CA GLY A 82 -16.52 27.72 7.10
C GLY A 82 -15.78 26.55 6.47
N GLY A 83 -15.09 25.71 7.25
CA GLY A 83 -14.33 24.63 6.66
C GLY A 83 -15.20 23.57 5.97
N ASP A 84 -14.77 23.13 4.78
CA ASP A 84 -15.54 22.27 3.89
C ASP A 84 -14.66 21.23 3.16
N ILE A 85 -15.21 20.57 2.13
CA ILE A 85 -14.55 19.49 1.38
C ILE A 85 -13.81 20.01 0.14
N LYS A 86 -14.00 21.27 -0.25
CA LYS A 86 -13.60 21.75 -1.58
C LYS A 86 -12.11 22.04 -1.70
#